data_AF-A0A0C9T418-F1
#
_entry.id   AF-A0A0C9T418-F1
#
_cell.length_a   1.000
_cell.length_b   1.000
_cell.length_c   1.000
_cell.angle_alpha   90.00
_cell.angle_beta   90.00
_cell.angle_gamma   90.00
#
_symmetry.space_group_name_H-M   'P 1'
#
loop_
_entity.id
_entity.type
_entity.pdbx_description
1 polymer ?
#
loop_
_entity_poly.entity_id
_entity_poly.type
_entity_poly.pdbx_seq_one_letter_code
_entity_poly.pdbx_strand_id
1 'polypeptide(L)'
;RDVMRGMMLVNVSGVKGHAMPTDINMEHKIGNIKELLKLKGITSSWDRLGDIGATVNLLATIKKQMRTSLGTRYRGISHTDPSTHDLVWKIANYSRENELQKFQRHRTDNLQNKLVPDALDLGTRRLISSTLASFNKQRRSLLTGAAVPDDEGEQDEGPSAEVGMDHTMVASEDE
;
A
#
# COMPACT_ATOMS: atom_id res chain seq x y z
N ARG A 1 -14.10 -4.06 -30.03
CA ARG A 1 -14.26 -3.63 -28.62
C ARG A 1 -13.32 -4.52 -27.82
N ASP A 2 -12.22 -3.95 -27.36
CA ASP A 2 -11.10 -4.69 -26.79
C ASP A 2 -11.46 -5.16 -25.36
N VAL A 3 -11.44 -6.48 -25.11
CA VAL A 3 -11.66 -7.05 -23.77
C VAL A 3 -10.28 -7.26 -23.16
N MET A 4 -9.66 -6.16 -22.73
CA MET A 4 -8.43 -6.20 -21.95
C MET A 4 -8.70 -7.01 -20.68
N ARG A 5 -8.29 -8.28 -20.67
CA ARG A 5 -8.43 -9.17 -19.52
C ARG A 5 -7.41 -8.71 -18.47
N GLY A 6 -7.88 -8.20 -17.33
CA GLY A 6 -7.05 -7.82 -16.19
C GLY A 6 -6.53 -9.04 -15.42
N MET A 7 -5.98 -10.03 -16.14
CA MET A 7 -5.39 -11.22 -15.56
C MET A 7 -3.95 -10.93 -15.18
N MET A 8 -3.63 -11.02 -13.89
CA MET A 8 -2.28 -10.87 -13.35
C MET A 8 -1.93 -12.05 -12.44
N LEU A 9 -0.67 -12.46 -12.45
CA LEU A 9 -0.14 -13.43 -11.49
C LEU A 9 0.28 -12.66 -10.22
N VAL A 10 -0.41 -12.91 -9.12
CA VAL A 10 -0.12 -12.27 -7.83
C VAL A 10 0.43 -13.32 -6.87
N ASN A 11 1.60 -13.07 -6.31
CA ASN A 11 2.15 -13.90 -5.24
C ASN A 11 1.60 -13.46 -3.89
N VAL A 12 0.41 -13.97 -3.55
CA VAL A 12 -0.28 -13.63 -2.29
C VAL A 12 0.49 -14.15 -1.06
N SER A 13 1.29 -15.20 -1.22
CA SER A 13 2.01 -15.86 -0.13
C SER A 13 3.41 -15.31 0.15
N GLY A 14 4.00 -14.55 -0.79
CA GLY A 14 5.40 -14.14 -0.75
C GLY A 14 6.42 -15.25 -1.04
N VAL A 15 6.00 -16.51 -1.17
CA VAL A 15 6.90 -17.66 -1.42
C VAL A 15 7.24 -17.75 -2.91
N LYS A 16 8.52 -17.90 -3.25
CA LYS A 16 8.97 -18.03 -4.65
C LYS A 16 8.26 -19.23 -5.32
N GLY A 17 7.75 -19.02 -6.52
CA GLY A 17 7.03 -20.06 -7.28
C GLY A 17 5.56 -20.26 -6.91
N HIS A 18 5.02 -19.51 -5.95
CA HIS A 18 3.63 -19.63 -5.49
C HIS A 18 2.74 -18.46 -5.97
N ALA A 19 2.91 -18.04 -7.23
CA ALA A 19 2.04 -17.03 -7.83
C ALA A 19 0.68 -17.63 -8.21
N MET A 20 -0.41 -16.94 -7.87
CA MET A 20 -1.77 -17.33 -8.23
C MET A 20 -2.33 -16.42 -9.32
N PRO A 21 -2.98 -16.96 -10.36
CA PRO A 21 -3.64 -16.13 -11.38
C PRO A 21 -4.86 -15.45 -10.78
N THR A 22 -4.91 -14.13 -10.90
CA THR A 22 -5.99 -13.27 -10.43
C THR A 22 -6.57 -12.52 -11.62
N ASP A 23 -7.87 -12.62 -11.83
CA ASP A 23 -8.59 -11.81 -12.83
C ASP A 23 -9.37 -10.72 -12.09
N ILE A 24 -8.98 -9.46 -12.27
CA ILE A 24 -9.65 -8.31 -11.66
C ILE A 24 -11.11 -8.23 -12.09
N ASN A 25 -11.43 -8.62 -13.34
CA ASN A 25 -12.81 -8.64 -13.82
C ASN A 25 -13.65 -9.75 -13.15
N MET A 26 -12.99 -10.75 -12.58
CA MET A 26 -13.64 -11.81 -11.83
C MET A 26 -13.97 -11.37 -10.41
N GLU A 27 -13.39 -10.31 -9.84
CA GLU A 27 -13.62 -9.87 -8.45
C GLU A 27 -15.11 -9.70 -8.12
N HIS A 28 -15.86 -9.00 -8.99
CA HIS A 28 -17.31 -8.83 -8.84
C HIS A 28 -18.10 -10.14 -9.00
N LYS A 29 -17.52 -11.15 -9.68
CA LYS A 29 -18.12 -12.48 -9.88
C LYS A 29 -17.65 -13.49 -8.83
N ILE A 30 -16.51 -13.28 -8.18
CA ILE A 30 -15.93 -14.13 -7.14
C ILE A 30 -16.87 -14.21 -5.94
N GLY A 31 -17.56 -13.11 -5.58
CA GLY A 31 -18.56 -13.14 -4.51
C GLY A 31 -19.67 -14.14 -4.80
N ASN A 32 -20.26 -14.09 -6.00
CA ASN A 32 -21.29 -15.03 -6.44
C ASN A 32 -20.76 -16.46 -6.54
N ILE A 33 -19.56 -16.63 -7.10
CA ILE A 33 -18.91 -17.93 -7.22
C ILE A 33 -18.62 -18.51 -5.82
N LYS A 34 -18.12 -17.73 -4.87
CA LYS A 34 -17.87 -18.16 -3.47
C LYS A 34 -19.15 -18.46 -2.72
N GLU A 35 -20.22 -17.70 -2.91
CA GLU A 35 -21.52 -17.99 -2.31
C GLU A 35 -22.13 -19.28 -2.86
N LEU A 36 -22.06 -19.49 -4.18
CA LEU A 36 -22.59 -20.70 -4.83
C LEU A 36 -21.69 -21.92 -4.59
N LEU A 37 -20.37 -21.74 -4.51
CA LEU A 37 -19.38 -22.78 -4.21
C LEU A 37 -19.22 -23.08 -2.72
N LYS A 38 -19.69 -22.21 -1.80
CA LYS A 38 -19.69 -22.52 -0.36
C LYS A 38 -20.53 -23.76 -0.03
N LEU A 39 -21.41 -24.17 -0.94
CA LEU A 39 -22.14 -25.45 -0.90
C LEU A 39 -21.26 -26.67 -1.25
N LYS A 40 -19.94 -26.52 -1.41
CA LYS A 40 -18.99 -27.62 -1.61
C LYS A 40 -18.93 -28.54 -0.40
N GLY A 41 -19.71 -29.61 -0.43
CA GLY A 41 -19.40 -30.86 0.27
C GLY A 41 -18.33 -31.66 -0.47
N ILE A 42 -17.92 -32.79 0.15
CA ILE A 42 -16.87 -33.74 -0.29
C ILE A 42 -17.02 -34.27 -1.73
N THR A 43 -18.17 -34.07 -2.40
CA THR A 43 -18.49 -34.61 -3.73
C THR A 43 -18.52 -33.57 -4.85
N SER A 44 -17.71 -32.51 -4.78
CA SER A 44 -17.64 -31.51 -5.86
C SER A 44 -16.77 -31.99 -7.04
N SER A 45 -17.40 -32.53 -8.09
CA SER A 45 -16.77 -32.80 -9.39
C SER A 45 -16.73 -31.55 -10.29
N TRP A 46 -15.80 -31.52 -11.24
CA TRP A 46 -15.72 -30.45 -12.25
C TRP A 46 -16.95 -30.40 -13.16
N ASP A 47 -17.59 -31.54 -13.44
CA ASP A 47 -18.81 -31.59 -14.25
C ASP A 47 -19.97 -30.84 -13.58
N ARG A 48 -20.14 -31.06 -12.27
CA ARG A 48 -21.15 -30.36 -11.48
C ARG A 48 -20.89 -28.85 -11.42
N LEU A 49 -19.63 -28.42 -11.48
CA LEU A 49 -19.29 -27.01 -11.59
C LEU A 49 -19.72 -26.41 -12.93
N GLY A 50 -19.59 -27.18 -14.02
CA GLY A 50 -20.12 -26.84 -15.33
C GLY A 50 -21.64 -26.63 -15.31
N ASP A 51 -22.37 -27.56 -14.70
CA ASP A 51 -23.84 -27.49 -14.57
C ASP A 51 -24.30 -26.28 -13.73
N ILE A 52 -23.60 -26.00 -12.62
CA ILE A 52 -23.86 -24.81 -11.79
C ILE A 52 -23.51 -23.53 -12.56
N GLY A 53 -22.44 -23.53 -13.35
CA GLY A 53 -22.05 -22.42 -14.20
C GLY A 53 -23.13 -22.09 -15.23
N ALA A 54 -23.71 -23.11 -15.88
CA ALA A 54 -24.79 -22.95 -16.85
C ALA A 54 -26.07 -22.38 -16.21
N THR A 55 -26.34 -22.72 -14.95
CA THR A 55 -27.56 -22.29 -14.22
C THR A 55 -27.38 -21.02 -13.40
N VAL A 56 -26.19 -20.40 -13.39
CA VAL A 56 -25.86 -19.25 -12.53
C VAL A 56 -26.80 -18.05 -12.74
N ASN A 57 -27.18 -17.77 -13.99
CA ASN A 57 -28.07 -16.66 -14.34
C ASN A 57 -29.50 -16.91 -13.85
N LEU A 58 -29.94 -18.17 -13.93
CA LEU A 58 -31.26 -18.59 -13.44
C LEU A 58 -31.30 -18.48 -11.91
N LEU A 59 -30.28 -18.99 -11.23
CA LEU A 59 -30.15 -18.90 -9.78
C LEU A 59 -30.09 -17.44 -9.30
N ALA A 60 -29.39 -16.56 -10.01
CA ALA A 60 -29.36 -15.14 -9.71
C ALA A 60 -30.76 -14.49 -9.83
N THR A 61 -31.53 -14.90 -10.83
CA THR A 61 -32.91 -14.41 -11.05
C THR A 61 -33.85 -14.89 -9.94
N ILE A 62 -33.78 -16.18 -9.58
CA ILE A 62 -34.56 -16.77 -8.48
C ILE A 62 -34.21 -16.07 -7.16
N LYS A 63 -32.92 -15.85 -6.88
CA LYS A 63 -32.46 -15.13 -5.69
C LYS A 63 -33.01 -13.71 -5.63
N LYS A 64 -33.07 -13.00 -6.77
CA LYS A 64 -33.65 -11.66 -6.85
C LYS A 64 -35.16 -11.69 -6.56
N GLN A 65 -35.89 -12.65 -7.15
CA GLN A 65 -37.33 -12.81 -6.93
C GLN A 65 -37.65 -13.18 -5.48
N MET A 66 -36.90 -14.10 -4.89
CA MET A 66 -37.04 -14.53 -3.50
C MET A 66 -36.76 -13.38 -2.52
N ARG A 67 -35.75 -12.54 -2.80
CA ARG A 67 -35.49 -11.33 -2.00
C ARG A 67 -36.65 -10.34 -2.04
N THR A 68 -37.25 -10.15 -3.22
CA THR A 68 -38.43 -9.30 -3.37
C THR A 68 -39.64 -9.89 -2.62
N SER A 69 -39.89 -11.19 -2.72
CA SER A 69 -41.02 -11.84 -2.04
C SER A 69 -40.87 -11.84 -0.53
N LEU A 70 -39.65 -11.96 -0.01
CA LEU A 70 -39.36 -11.90 1.42
C LEU A 70 -39.33 -10.47 1.99
N GLY A 71 -39.54 -9.44 1.16
CA GLY A 71 -39.47 -8.04 1.59
C GLY A 71 -38.07 -7.61 2.06
N THR A 72 -37.06 -8.46 1.86
CA THR A 72 -35.68 -8.15 2.22
C THR A 72 -35.16 -7.14 1.19
N ARG A 73 -35.13 -5.86 1.57
CA ARG A 73 -34.53 -4.82 0.73
C ARG A 73 -33.10 -5.24 0.39
N TYR A 74 -32.77 -5.21 -0.90
CA TYR A 74 -31.39 -5.36 -1.35
C TYR A 74 -30.56 -4.28 -0.65
N ARG A 75 -29.78 -4.65 0.37
CA ARG A 75 -28.66 -3.82 0.83
C ARG A 75 -27.68 -3.85 -0.32
N GLY A 76 -27.72 -2.82 -1.16
CA GLY A 76 -26.69 -2.60 -2.14
C GLY A 76 -25.34 -2.69 -1.44
N ILE A 77 -24.44 -3.50 -1.99
CA ILE A 77 -23.00 -3.39 -1.74
C ILE A 77 -22.50 -2.14 -2.49
N SER A 78 -23.29 -1.06 -2.49
CA SER A 78 -22.73 0.26 -2.70
C SER A 78 -21.96 0.51 -1.42
N HIS A 79 -20.65 0.25 -1.48
CA HIS A 79 -19.71 0.91 -0.59
C HIS A 79 -19.87 2.39 -0.86
N THR A 80 -20.88 3.02 -0.25
CA THR A 80 -20.88 4.45 -0.08
C THR A 80 -19.72 4.69 0.86
N ASP A 81 -18.66 5.32 0.37
CA ASP A 81 -17.50 5.63 1.20
C ASP A 81 -18.02 6.31 2.47
N PRO A 82 -17.71 5.76 3.66
CA PRO A 82 -18.18 6.35 4.89
C PRO A 82 -17.63 7.78 4.94
N SER A 83 -18.50 8.75 5.23
CA SER A 83 -18.07 10.14 5.37
C SER A 83 -16.97 10.21 6.43
N THR A 84 -15.75 10.53 6.01
CA THR A 84 -14.59 10.67 6.89
C THR A 84 -14.50 12.04 7.55
N HIS A 85 -15.42 12.95 7.20
CA HIS A 85 -15.41 14.34 7.65
C HIS A 85 -15.39 14.45 9.18
N ASP A 86 -16.20 13.67 9.89
CA ASP A 86 -16.29 13.72 11.35
C ASP A 86 -15.01 13.18 12.02
N LEU A 87 -14.37 12.17 11.41
CA LEU A 87 -13.07 11.65 11.87
C LEU A 87 -11.97 12.69 11.69
N VAL A 88 -11.95 13.39 10.55
CA VAL A 88 -10.98 14.46 10.29
C VAL A 88 -11.13 15.58 11.32
N TRP A 89 -12.37 16.02 11.63
CA TRP A 89 -12.60 17.04 12.65
C TRP A 89 -12.27 16.57 14.06
N LYS A 90 -12.53 15.29 14.38
CA LYS A 90 -12.14 14.72 15.68
C LYS A 90 -10.62 14.74 15.86
N ILE A 91 -9.87 14.36 14.84
CA ILE A 91 -8.39 14.43 14.85
C ILE A 91 -7.93 15.89 14.94
N ALA A 92 -8.51 16.79 14.15
CA ALA A 92 -8.16 18.20 14.16
C ALA A 92 -8.40 18.86 15.53
N ASN A 93 -9.54 18.57 16.16
CA ASN A 93 -9.89 19.06 17.49
C ASN A 93 -8.96 18.48 18.55
N TYR A 94 -8.71 17.17 18.53
CA TYR A 94 -7.77 16.53 19.44
C TYR A 94 -6.36 17.12 19.32
N SER A 95 -5.89 17.35 18.09
CA SER A 95 -4.60 17.97 17.81
C SER A 95 -4.53 19.40 18.36
N ARG A 96 -5.65 20.15 18.31
CA ARG A 96 -5.75 21.52 18.83
C ARG A 96 -5.79 21.56 20.36
N GLU A 97 -6.59 20.69 20.97
CA GLU A 97 -6.74 20.58 22.44
C GLU A 97 -5.43 20.19 23.12
N ASN A 98 -4.67 19.27 22.51
CA ASN A 98 -3.37 18.83 23.03
C ASN A 98 -2.21 19.71 22.55
N GLU A 99 -2.50 20.81 21.84
CA GLU A 99 -1.52 21.75 21.30
C GLU A 99 -0.40 21.08 20.48
N LEU A 100 -0.68 19.97 19.79
CA LEU A 100 0.32 19.17 19.08
C LEU A 100 1.00 19.96 17.94
N GLN A 101 0.33 21.00 17.45
CA GLN A 101 0.86 21.92 16.43
C GLN A 101 1.74 23.05 17.00
N LYS A 102 1.82 23.24 18.33
CA LYS A 102 2.71 24.25 18.90
C LYS A 102 4.11 23.69 19.05
N PHE A 103 5.08 24.40 18.48
CA PHE A 103 6.49 24.07 18.67
C PHE A 103 6.91 24.34 20.12
N GLN A 104 7.27 23.29 20.85
CA GLN A 104 7.83 23.38 22.21
C GLN A 104 9.33 23.09 22.16
N ARG A 105 10.16 24.12 22.35
CA ARG A 105 11.63 24.03 22.24
C ARG A 105 12.28 23.09 23.27
N HIS A 106 11.64 22.89 24.43
CA HIS A 106 12.20 22.13 25.56
C HIS A 106 11.18 21.13 26.13
N ARG A 107 10.66 20.23 25.29
CA ARG A 107 9.73 19.18 25.73
C ARG A 107 10.48 18.14 26.56
N THR A 108 10.27 18.13 27.88
CA THR A 108 11.03 17.32 28.86
C THR A 108 10.87 15.81 28.66
N ASP A 109 9.73 15.35 28.14
CA ASP A 109 9.41 13.92 28.02
C ASP A 109 9.78 13.31 26.65
N ASN A 110 10.50 14.04 25.81
CA ASN A 110 10.71 13.67 24.39
C ASN A 110 12.17 13.41 24.02
N LEU A 111 12.99 12.97 24.97
CA LEU A 111 14.43 12.71 24.77
C LEU A 111 14.72 11.61 23.73
N GLN A 112 13.78 10.69 23.50
CA GLN A 112 13.94 9.54 22.59
C GLN A 112 13.48 9.82 21.15
N ASN A 113 12.66 10.85 20.91
CA ASN A 113 12.12 11.09 19.58
C ASN A 113 13.08 11.95 18.75
N LYS A 114 13.59 11.35 17.67
CA LYS A 114 14.34 12.06 16.64
C LYS A 114 13.42 13.08 15.97
N LEU A 115 13.90 14.32 15.79
CA LEU A 115 13.22 15.32 14.98
C LEU A 115 13.00 14.73 13.58
N VAL A 116 11.74 14.64 13.15
CA VAL A 116 11.42 14.34 11.75
C VAL A 116 11.60 15.64 10.99
N PRO A 117 12.64 15.79 10.16
CA PRO A 117 12.82 16.99 9.36
C PRO A 117 11.66 17.09 8.36
N ASP A 118 11.25 18.33 8.05
CA ASP A 118 10.29 18.55 6.97
C ASP A 118 10.89 18.00 5.66
N ALA A 119 10.29 16.92 5.15
CA ALA A 119 10.78 16.23 3.97
C ALA A 119 10.76 17.12 2.72
N LEU A 120 9.83 18.08 2.64
CA LEU A 120 9.76 19.01 1.52
C LEU A 120 10.84 20.08 1.61
N ASP A 121 11.04 20.69 2.77
CA ASP A 121 12.14 21.66 2.97
C ASP A 121 13.51 21.00 2.82
N LEU A 122 13.72 19.81 3.40
CA LEU A 122 14.98 19.07 3.26
C LEU A 122 15.21 18.63 1.81
N GLY A 123 14.16 18.16 1.13
CA GLY A 123 14.22 17.78 -0.28
C GLY A 123 14.53 18.96 -1.20
N THR A 124 13.88 20.11 -0.99
CA THR A 124 14.14 21.33 -1.77
C THR A 124 15.55 21.85 -1.56
N ARG A 125 16.04 21.89 -0.31
CA ARG A 125 17.42 22.28 -0.02
C ARG A 125 18.44 21.37 -0.71
N ARG A 126 18.26 20.05 -0.63
CA ARG A 126 19.13 19.07 -1.30
C ARG A 126 19.11 19.22 -2.82
N LEU A 127 17.92 19.39 -3.40
CA LEU A 127 17.74 19.57 -4.83
C LEU A 127 18.43 20.84 -5.33
N ILE A 128 18.35 21.93 -4.56
CA ILE A 128 19.03 23.20 -4.86
C ILE A 128 20.54 23.07 -4.67
N SER A 129 21.02 22.43 -3.59
CA SER A 129 22.43 22.44 -3.22
C SER A 129 23.29 21.45 -4.01
N SER A 130 22.78 20.26 -4.32
CA SER A 130 23.55 19.18 -4.97
C SER A 130 23.04 18.92 -6.39
N THR A 131 21.75 18.63 -6.55
CA THR A 131 21.25 18.05 -7.80
C THR A 131 21.22 19.06 -8.95
N LEU A 132 20.85 20.32 -8.70
CA LEU A 132 20.76 21.34 -9.75
C LEU A 132 22.14 21.76 -10.27
N ALA A 133 23.15 21.80 -9.41
CA ALA A 133 24.52 22.12 -9.79
C ALA A 133 25.12 21.03 -10.68
N SER A 134 25.03 19.76 -10.24
CA SER A 134 25.47 18.59 -11.02
C SER A 134 24.73 18.48 -12.35
N PHE A 135 23.40 18.67 -12.35
CA PHE A 135 22.60 18.65 -13.57
C PHE A 135 23.00 19.75 -14.57
N ASN A 136 23.22 20.97 -14.11
CA ASN A 136 23.66 22.07 -14.97
C ASN A 136 25.08 21.83 -15.53
N LYS A 137 25.97 21.22 -14.76
CA LYS A 137 27.33 20.82 -15.20
C LYS A 137 27.24 19.77 -16.31
N GLN A 138 26.45 18.71 -16.11
CA GLN A 138 26.21 17.66 -17.12
C GLN A 138 25.55 18.20 -18.39
N ARG A 139 24.53 19.06 -18.25
CA ARG A 139 23.85 19.67 -19.41
C ARG A 139 24.80 20.52 -20.25
N ARG A 140 25.69 21.30 -19.63
CA ARG A 140 26.70 22.09 -20.36
C ARG A 140 27.70 21.20 -21.07
N SER A 141 28.16 20.13 -20.42
CA SER A 141 29.05 19.12 -21.02
C SER A 141 28.43 18.45 -22.24
N LEU A 142 27.15 18.09 -22.18
CA LEU A 142 26.43 17.50 -23.30
C LEU A 142 26.31 18.46 -24.49
N LEU A 143 26.18 19.77 -24.22
CA LEU A 143 26.16 20.81 -25.25
C LEU A 143 27.54 21.09 -25.87
N THR A 144 28.63 20.98 -25.10
CA THR A 144 30.00 21.28 -25.56
C THR A 144 30.76 20.05 -26.07
N GLY A 145 30.26 18.84 -25.85
CA GLY A 145 30.92 17.59 -26.25
C GLY A 145 32.18 17.25 -25.46
N ALA A 146 32.45 17.94 -24.35
CA ALA A 146 33.61 17.72 -23.50
C ALA A 146 33.27 16.74 -22.37
N ALA A 147 34.08 15.69 -22.19
CA ALA A 147 33.94 14.76 -21.07
C ALA A 147 34.25 15.49 -19.75
N VAL A 148 33.33 15.39 -18.77
CA VAL A 148 33.54 15.92 -17.42
C VAL A 148 34.32 14.88 -16.63
N PRO A 149 35.48 15.21 -16.03
CA PRO A 149 36.10 14.33 -15.06
C PRO A 149 35.20 14.21 -13.82
N ASP A 150 34.85 12.97 -13.46
CA ASP A 150 34.14 12.59 -12.23
C ASP A 150 35.05 12.82 -11.01
N ASP A 151 35.34 14.08 -10.70
CA ASP A 151 36.22 14.44 -9.57
C ASP A 151 35.44 14.84 -8.31
N GLU A 152 34.14 14.56 -8.28
CA GLU A 152 33.32 14.72 -7.08
C GLU A 152 32.65 13.38 -6.82
N GLY A 153 33.29 12.56 -5.98
CA GLY A 153 32.64 11.43 -5.36
C GLY A 153 31.46 11.93 -4.54
N GLU A 154 30.28 11.96 -5.16
CA GLU A 154 29.00 12.02 -4.46
C GLU A 154 28.94 10.77 -3.58
N GLN A 155 29.49 10.86 -2.36
CA GLN A 155 29.14 9.93 -1.30
C GLN A 155 27.65 10.11 -1.07
N ASP A 156 26.86 9.19 -1.62
CA ASP A 156 25.47 8.96 -1.25
C ASP A 156 25.45 8.48 0.21
N GLU A 157 25.73 9.40 1.14
CA GLU A 157 25.37 9.24 2.54
C GLU A 157 23.84 9.39 2.62
N GLY A 158 23.14 8.32 2.24
CA GLY A 158 21.85 8.02 2.81
C GLY A 158 21.95 8.16 4.34
N PRO A 159 20.88 8.58 5.04
CA PRO A 159 20.97 8.80 6.48
C PRO A 159 21.43 7.50 7.14
N SER A 160 22.68 7.47 7.60
CA SER A 160 23.23 6.40 8.42
C SER A 160 22.40 6.37 9.69
N ALA A 161 21.41 5.50 9.72
CA ALA A 161 20.81 5.08 10.97
C ALA A 161 21.90 4.33 11.71
N GLU A 162 22.62 5.05 12.59
CA GLU A 162 23.36 4.42 13.68
C GLU A 162 22.35 3.59 14.47
N VAL A 163 22.25 2.31 14.11
CA VAL A 163 21.71 1.28 14.97
C VAL A 163 22.81 1.03 15.98
N GLY A 164 22.72 1.72 17.12
CA GLY A 164 23.52 1.38 18.30
C GLY A 164 23.15 -0.04 18.75
N MET A 165 23.78 -1.06 18.17
CA MET A 165 23.91 -2.35 18.81
C MET A 165 25.09 -2.24 19.76
N ASP A 166 24.79 -1.82 20.98
CA ASP A 166 25.71 -1.94 22.11
C ASP A 166 25.79 -3.44 22.46
N HIS A 167 26.67 -4.17 21.76
CA HIS A 167 27.14 -5.47 22.23
C HIS A 167 28.24 -5.22 23.24
N THR A 168 27.82 -4.94 24.48
CA THR A 168 28.69 -5.04 25.64
C THR A 168 29.06 -6.52 25.81
N MET A 169 30.17 -6.94 25.22
CA MET A 169 30.82 -8.19 25.61
C MET A 169 31.38 -7.98 27.03
N VAL A 170 30.65 -8.51 28.01
CA VAL A 170 31.20 -8.74 29.35
C VAL A 170 32.23 -9.86 29.19
N ALA A 171 33.51 -9.49 29.21
CA ALA A 171 34.58 -10.43 29.45
C ALA A 171 34.40 -10.99 30.87
N SER A 172 34.00 -12.25 30.96
CA SER A 172 34.17 -13.03 32.18
C SER A 172 35.62 -13.52 32.22
N GLU A 173 36.49 -12.73 32.82
CA GLU A 173 37.62 -13.26 33.57
C GLU A 173 37.07 -13.63 34.94
N ASP A 174 37.13 -14.91 35.32
CA ASP A 174 37.29 -15.35 36.70
C ASP A 174 37.62 -16.86 36.74
N GLU A 175 38.78 -17.12 37.38
CA GLU A 175 39.29 -18.34 38.06
C GLU A 175 39.53 -19.66 37.30
#